data_AF-A0A4Y8APJ4-F1
#
_entry.id   AF-A0A4Y8APJ4-F1
#
_cell.length_a   1.000
_cell.length_b   1.000
_cell.length_c   1.000
_cell.angle_alpha   90.00
_cell.angle_beta   90.00
_cell.angle_gamma   90.00
#
_symmetry.space_group_name_H-M   'P 1'
#
loop_
_entity.id
_entity.type
_entity.pdbx_description
1 polymer ?
#
loop_
_entity_poly.entity_id
_entity_poly.type
_entity_poly.pdbx_seq_one_letter_code
_entity_poly.pdbx_strand_id
1 'polypeptide(L)'
;MRIVLIVVFLFLTSYAKGQELGIVKNGKHSIKLIKNASNYSLLYSDIKSGENNLFLFPKIESFYNIIIDGFNNTKDHLVIVKAINDTIIKLEYKSLKGVKMVKIRQNNLQTNSFGVSTFFSKEDMITLFEQS
;
A
#
# COMPACT_ATOMS: atom_id res chain seq x y z
N MET A 1 -10.73 33.80 -31.74
CA MET A 1 -9.78 32.65 -31.74
C MET A 1 -8.92 32.52 -30.47
N ARG A 2 -8.54 33.60 -29.76
CA ARG A 2 -7.68 33.49 -28.55
C ARG A 2 -8.30 32.73 -27.36
N ILE A 3 -9.61 32.85 -27.14
CA ILE A 3 -10.29 32.20 -25.99
C ILE A 3 -10.42 30.68 -26.17
N VAL A 4 -10.70 30.22 -27.40
CA VAL A 4 -10.82 28.78 -27.72
C VAL A 4 -9.50 28.05 -27.45
N LEU A 5 -8.37 28.70 -27.69
CA LEU A 5 -7.04 28.13 -27.47
C LEU A 5 -6.70 27.95 -25.96
N ILE A 6 -7.20 28.85 -25.10
CA ILE A 6 -7.03 28.76 -23.64
C ILE A 6 -7.87 27.61 -23.07
N VAL A 7 -9.09 27.43 -23.56
CA VAL A 7 -9.98 26.34 -23.11
C VAL A 7 -9.38 24.98 -23.46
N VAL A 8 -8.85 24.80 -24.68
CA VAL A 8 -8.16 23.56 -25.08
C VAL A 8 -6.92 23.28 -24.23
N PHE A 9 -6.17 24.32 -23.84
CA PHE A 9 -5.00 24.17 -22.97
C PHE A 9 -5.37 23.75 -21.53
N LEU A 10 -6.50 24.22 -21.01
CA LEU A 10 -7.01 23.84 -19.68
C LEU A 10 -7.55 22.40 -19.64
N PHE A 11 -8.02 21.85 -20.77
CA PHE A 11 -8.45 20.44 -20.84
C PHE A 11 -7.28 19.44 -20.87
N LEU A 12 -6.09 19.85 -21.33
CA LEU A 12 -4.94 18.94 -21.50
C LEU A 12 -4.15 18.65 -20.22
N THR A 13 -4.37 19.37 -19.12
CA THR A 13 -3.55 19.26 -17.90
C THR A 13 -4.13 18.37 -16.81
N SER A 14 -5.35 17.83 -16.99
CA SER A 14 -5.99 16.97 -15.99
C SER A 14 -5.64 15.49 -16.12
N TYR A 15 -4.37 15.16 -16.42
CA TYR A 15 -3.89 13.80 -16.16
C TYR A 15 -3.66 13.65 -14.66
N ALA A 16 -4.70 13.26 -13.92
CA ALA A 16 -4.63 12.89 -12.51
C ALA A 16 -3.82 11.60 -12.34
N LYS A 17 -2.49 11.70 -12.48
CA LYS A 17 -1.58 10.63 -12.08
C LYS A 17 -1.55 10.56 -10.56
N GLY A 18 -1.70 9.36 -10.01
CA GLY A 18 -1.58 9.15 -8.57
C GLY A 18 -0.22 9.67 -8.07
N GLN A 19 -0.23 10.40 -6.97
CA GLN A 19 0.96 10.98 -6.35
C GLN A 19 1.63 9.92 -5.46
N GLU A 20 2.90 9.58 -5.72
CA GLU A 20 3.69 8.77 -4.79
C GLU A 20 3.90 9.57 -3.50
N LEU A 21 3.44 9.01 -2.38
CA LEU A 21 3.59 9.60 -1.05
C LEU A 21 4.78 9.02 -0.30
N GLY A 22 5.19 7.79 -0.59
CA GLY A 22 6.29 7.16 0.11
C GLY A 22 6.71 5.84 -0.52
N ILE A 23 7.96 5.45 -0.27
CA ILE A 23 8.55 4.21 -0.78
C ILE A 23 9.56 3.62 0.20
N VAL A 24 9.48 2.31 0.39
CA VAL A 24 10.51 1.52 1.06
C VAL A 24 10.97 0.39 0.16
N LYS A 25 12.28 0.15 0.14
CA LYS A 25 12.91 -0.91 -0.65
C LYS A 25 13.68 -1.86 0.26
N ASN A 26 13.51 -3.15 0.04
CA ASN A 26 14.24 -4.22 0.69
C ASN A 26 14.76 -5.19 -0.38
N GLY A 27 15.98 -4.93 -0.86
CA GLY A 27 16.59 -5.68 -1.97
C GLY A 27 15.78 -5.54 -3.26
N LYS A 28 15.32 -6.68 -3.81
CA LYS A 28 14.46 -6.72 -5.02
C LYS A 28 12.99 -6.40 -4.73
N HIS A 29 12.63 -6.21 -3.45
CA HIS A 29 11.26 -5.98 -3.04
C HIS A 29 11.04 -4.52 -2.66
N SER A 30 9.83 -4.03 -2.88
CA SER A 30 9.44 -2.68 -2.49
C SER A 30 7.99 -2.61 -2.05
N ILE A 31 7.70 -1.57 -1.30
CA ILE A 31 6.37 -1.14 -0.92
C ILE A 31 6.26 0.36 -1.16
N LYS A 32 5.18 0.78 -1.80
CA LYS A 32 4.91 2.17 -2.16
C LYS A 32 3.53 2.56 -1.73
N LEU A 33 3.42 3.80 -1.28
CA LEU A 33 2.17 4.45 -0.95
C LEU A 33 1.84 5.48 -2.03
N ILE A 34 0.64 5.38 -2.60
CA ILE A 34 0.21 6.23 -3.71
C ILE A 34 -1.15 6.83 -3.36
N LYS A 35 -1.28 8.16 -3.50
CA LYS A 35 -2.53 8.90 -3.42
C LYS A 35 -3.18 8.97 -4.79
N ASN A 36 -4.39 8.44 -4.92
CA ASN A 36 -5.24 8.60 -6.09
C ASN A 36 -6.27 9.71 -5.85
N ALA A 37 -7.10 10.01 -6.85
CA ALA A 37 -8.07 11.12 -6.79
C ALA A 37 -9.00 11.08 -5.57
N SER A 38 -9.45 9.89 -5.16
CA SER A 38 -10.39 9.70 -4.04
C SER A 38 -9.91 8.73 -2.96
N ASN A 39 -8.86 7.95 -3.24
CA ASN A 39 -8.44 6.82 -2.42
C ASN A 39 -6.92 6.79 -2.27
N TYR A 40 -6.43 5.97 -1.35
CA TYR A 40 -5.04 5.60 -1.23
C TYR A 40 -4.85 4.19 -1.75
N SER A 41 -3.65 3.90 -2.23
CA SER A 41 -3.27 2.56 -2.63
C SER A 41 -1.89 2.22 -2.14
N LEU A 42 -1.72 0.96 -1.76
CA LEU A 42 -0.42 0.43 -1.40
C LEU A 42 -0.02 -0.62 -2.43
N LEU A 43 1.09 -0.32 -3.11
CA LEU A 43 1.67 -1.14 -4.15
C LEU A 43 2.87 -1.87 -3.56
N TYR A 44 2.94 -3.18 -3.65
CA TYR A 44 4.07 -3.96 -3.12
C TYR A 44 4.48 -5.06 -4.08
N SER A 45 5.77 -5.36 -4.12
CA SER A 45 6.31 -6.45 -4.93
C SER A 45 6.00 -7.82 -4.33
N ASP A 46 5.46 -8.73 -5.13
CA ASP A 46 5.25 -10.12 -4.77
C ASP A 46 6.57 -10.88 -4.69
N ILE A 47 6.76 -11.69 -3.65
CA ILE A 47 7.96 -12.54 -3.56
C ILE A 47 7.92 -13.68 -4.60
N LYS A 48 6.75 -14.24 -4.88
CA LYS A 48 6.58 -15.41 -5.74
C LYS A 48 6.64 -15.06 -7.23
N SER A 49 6.05 -13.94 -7.64
CA SER A 49 6.01 -13.56 -9.06
C SER A 49 6.93 -12.40 -9.43
N GLY A 50 7.41 -11.61 -8.46
CA GLY A 50 8.15 -10.37 -8.74
C GLY A 50 7.29 -9.25 -9.34
N GLU A 51 5.99 -9.51 -9.55
CA GLU A 51 5.02 -8.53 -10.01
C GLU A 51 4.57 -7.64 -8.85
N ASN A 52 4.04 -6.46 -9.17
CA ASN A 52 3.50 -5.57 -8.15
C ASN A 52 2.02 -5.89 -7.89
N ASN A 53 1.68 -6.15 -6.64
CA ASN A 53 0.31 -6.22 -6.16
C ASN A 53 -0.12 -4.85 -5.64
N LEU A 54 -1.40 -4.55 -5.81
CA LEU A 54 -2.02 -3.29 -5.39
C LEU A 54 -3.28 -3.61 -4.60
N PHE A 55 -3.49 -2.88 -3.50
CA PHE A 55 -4.80 -2.76 -2.89
C PHE A 55 -5.13 -1.31 -2.54
N LEU A 56 -6.44 -1.05 -2.46
CA LEU A 56 -7.01 0.28 -2.30
C LEU A 56 -7.68 0.40 -0.92
N PHE A 57 -7.50 1.55 -0.28
CA PHE A 57 -8.14 1.88 0.99
C PHE A 57 -8.52 3.37 1.04
N PRO A 58 -9.61 3.73 1.74
CA PRO A 58 -10.16 5.08 1.68
C PRO A 58 -9.43 6.09 2.58
N LYS A 59 -8.91 5.65 3.74
CA LYS A 59 -8.32 6.53 4.76
C LYS A 59 -6.92 6.07 5.14
N ILE A 60 -5.94 6.92 4.87
CA ILE A 60 -4.52 6.66 5.15
C ILE A 60 -4.25 6.49 6.65
N GLU A 61 -4.77 7.39 7.48
CA GLU A 61 -4.60 7.36 8.93
C GLU A 61 -5.14 6.06 9.54
N SER A 62 -6.33 5.62 9.09
CA SER A 62 -6.93 4.39 9.57
C SER A 62 -6.07 3.17 9.25
N PHE A 63 -5.52 3.12 8.03
CA PHE A 63 -4.68 1.98 7.63
C PHE A 63 -3.30 2.02 8.32
N TYR A 64 -2.70 3.20 8.46
CA TYR A 64 -1.48 3.41 9.23
C TYR A 64 -1.65 2.95 10.69
N ASN A 65 -2.71 3.40 11.37
CA ASN A 65 -2.97 3.02 12.75
C ASN A 65 -3.15 1.51 12.91
N ILE A 66 -3.89 0.86 12.00
CA ILE A 66 -4.01 -0.61 11.98
C ILE A 66 -2.64 -1.27 11.90
N ILE A 67 -1.75 -0.77 11.03
CA ILE A 67 -0.40 -1.31 10.88
C ILE A 67 0.40 -1.16 12.16
N ILE A 68 0.47 0.05 12.71
CA ILE A 68 1.29 0.39 13.88
C ILE A 68 0.79 -0.30 15.14
N ASP A 69 -0.53 -0.35 15.35
CA ASP A 69 -1.13 -1.05 16.48
C ASP A 69 -0.81 -2.55 16.47
N GLY A 70 -0.75 -3.17 15.28
CA GLY A 70 -0.33 -4.57 15.16
C GLY A 70 1.11 -4.80 15.64
N PHE A 71 2.03 -3.84 15.46
CA PHE A 71 3.38 -3.96 16.01
C PHE A 71 3.42 -3.92 17.54
N ASN A 72 2.45 -3.29 18.20
CA ASN A 72 2.43 -3.14 19.66
C ASN A 72 2.06 -4.44 20.41
N ASN A 73 1.48 -5.43 19.73
CA ASN A 73 1.24 -6.74 20.33
C ASN A 73 2.59 -7.46 20.59
N THR A 74 2.73 -8.23 21.65
CA THR A 74 3.98 -8.96 21.93
C THR A 74 4.04 -10.31 21.21
N LYS A 75 2.88 -10.86 20.82
CA LYS A 75 2.79 -12.16 20.14
C LYS A 75 2.70 -12.01 18.63
N ASP A 76 3.11 -13.07 17.96
CA ASP A 76 2.83 -13.30 16.55
C ASP A 76 1.31 -13.43 16.36
N HIS A 77 0.76 -12.74 15.37
CA HIS A 77 -0.68 -12.68 15.14
C HIS A 77 -0.99 -12.24 13.71
N LEU A 78 -2.28 -12.29 13.37
CA LEU A 78 -2.80 -11.92 12.07
C LEU A 78 -3.89 -10.86 12.24
N VAL A 79 -3.77 -9.75 11.51
CA VAL A 79 -4.84 -8.77 11.36
C VAL A 79 -5.44 -8.91 9.97
N ILE A 80 -6.77 -9.03 9.88
CA ILE A 80 -7.48 -9.17 8.61
C ILE A 80 -8.28 -7.90 8.35
N VAL A 81 -8.04 -7.27 7.22
CA VAL A 81 -8.68 -6.03 6.79
C VAL A 81 -9.39 -6.28 5.46
N LYS A 82 -10.67 -5.90 5.36
CA LYS A 82 -11.36 -5.84 4.07
C LYS A 82 -11.00 -4.52 3.40
N ALA A 83 -10.34 -4.60 2.25
CA ALA A 83 -10.04 -3.48 1.38
C ALA A 83 -11.17 -3.27 0.35
N ILE A 84 -11.02 -2.28 -0.52
CA ILE A 84 -11.95 -2.00 -1.62
C ILE A 84 -11.90 -3.14 -2.67
N ASN A 85 -12.97 -3.31 -3.45
CA ASN A 85 -13.09 -4.30 -4.55
C ASN A 85 -12.90 -5.76 -4.09
N ASP A 86 -13.55 -6.13 -2.98
CA ASP A 86 -13.53 -7.48 -2.40
C ASP A 86 -12.12 -8.08 -2.25
N THR A 87 -11.17 -7.20 -1.95
CA THR A 87 -9.81 -7.59 -1.63
C THR A 87 -9.67 -7.77 -0.12
N ILE A 88 -9.21 -8.94 0.32
CA ILE A 88 -8.89 -9.23 1.71
C ILE A 88 -7.39 -9.07 1.91
N ILE A 89 -7.00 -8.20 2.83
CA ILE A 89 -5.63 -7.99 3.25
C ILE A 89 -5.40 -8.67 4.59
N LYS A 90 -4.34 -9.44 4.68
CA LYS A 90 -3.90 -10.12 5.89
C LYS A 90 -2.51 -9.59 6.24
N LEU A 91 -2.43 -8.86 7.34
CA LEU A 91 -1.18 -8.37 7.92
C LEU A 91 -0.69 -9.43 8.92
N GLU A 92 0.29 -10.21 8.49
CA GLU A 92 0.89 -11.28 9.27
C GLU A 92 2.10 -10.75 10.02
N TYR A 93 1.96 -10.58 11.33
CA TYR A 93 3.04 -10.07 12.20
C TYR A 93 3.79 -11.24 12.82
N LYS A 94 5.10 -11.29 12.57
CA LYS A 94 5.98 -12.34 13.08
C LYS A 94 7.29 -11.80 13.61
N SER A 95 7.79 -12.45 14.65
CA SER A 95 9.10 -12.16 15.23
C SER A 95 10.17 -12.95 14.50
N LEU A 96 11.05 -12.25 13.78
CA LEU A 96 12.17 -12.83 13.05
C LEU A 96 13.48 -12.36 13.68
N LYS A 97 14.27 -13.30 14.22
CA LYS A 97 15.53 -12.99 14.92
C LYS A 97 15.38 -11.91 16.01
N GLY A 98 14.28 -11.94 16.75
CA GLY A 98 13.99 -10.97 17.83
C GLY A 98 13.37 -9.64 17.37
N VAL A 99 13.22 -9.42 16.06
CA VAL A 99 12.59 -8.20 15.51
C VAL A 99 11.21 -8.54 15.00
N LYS A 100 10.19 -7.81 15.47
CA LYS A 100 8.83 -7.96 14.98
C LYS A 100 8.69 -7.31 13.61
N MET A 101 8.20 -8.05 12.64
CA MET A 101 8.03 -7.64 11.25
C MET A 101 6.62 -7.95 10.75
N VAL A 102 6.17 -7.21 9.75
CA VAL A 102 4.87 -7.43 9.09
C VAL A 102 5.08 -7.93 7.67
N LYS A 103 4.26 -8.90 7.28
CA LYS A 103 4.10 -9.37 5.91
C LYS A 103 2.68 -9.11 5.46
N ILE A 104 2.54 -8.56 4.27
CA ILE A 104 1.24 -8.26 3.66
C ILE A 104 0.88 -9.41 2.73
N ARG A 105 -0.29 -10.00 2.94
CA ARG A 105 -0.88 -11.00 2.04
C ARG A 105 -2.19 -10.47 1.52
N GLN A 106 -2.39 -10.57 0.23
CA GLN A 106 -3.59 -10.13 -0.46
C GLN A 106 -4.30 -11.34 -1.05
N ASN A 107 -5.62 -11.31 -0.98
CA ASN A 107 -6.51 -12.16 -1.74
C ASN A 107 -7.56 -11.26 -2.40
N ASN A 108 -7.50 -11.10 -3.72
CA ASN A 108 -8.54 -10.41 -4.48
C ASN A 108 -9.57 -11.45 -4.93
N LEU A 109 -10.78 -11.37 -4.37
CA LEU A 109 -11.83 -12.34 -4.63
C LEU A 109 -12.46 -12.19 -6.02
N GLN A 110 -12.39 -10.99 -6.63
CA GLN A 110 -12.94 -10.74 -7.97
C GLN A 110 -12.07 -11.38 -9.06
N THR A 111 -10.75 -11.25 -8.92
CA THR A 111 -9.78 -11.78 -9.89
C THR A 111 -9.23 -13.15 -9.49
N ASN A 112 -9.62 -13.67 -8.33
CA ASN A 112 -9.07 -14.89 -7.73
C ASN A 112 -7.53 -14.89 -7.67
N SER A 113 -6.94 -13.71 -7.42
CA SER A 113 -5.49 -13.52 -7.39
C SER A 113 -4.97 -13.38 -5.97
N PHE A 114 -3.76 -13.88 -5.76
CA PHE A 114 -3.11 -13.89 -4.46
C PHE A 114 -1.77 -13.18 -4.54
N GLY A 115 -1.50 -12.33 -3.55
CA GLY A 115 -0.26 -11.58 -3.46
C GLY A 115 0.42 -11.78 -2.11
N VAL A 116 1.75 -11.86 -2.07
CA VAL A 116 2.51 -11.93 -0.81
C VAL A 116 3.75 -11.05 -0.87
N SER A 117 3.84 -10.08 0.04
CA SER A 117 5.00 -9.21 0.17
C SER A 117 6.15 -9.88 0.93
N THR A 118 7.31 -9.22 0.90
CA THR A 118 8.37 -9.47 1.89
C THR A 118 7.99 -8.99 3.29
N PHE A 119 8.83 -9.32 4.26
CA PHE A 119 8.76 -8.78 5.60
C PHE A 119 9.31 -7.35 5.64
N PHE A 120 8.60 -6.49 6.35
CA PHE A 120 8.97 -5.11 6.60
C PHE A 120 8.98 -4.86 8.11
N SER A 121 9.92 -4.03 8.59
CA SER A 121 9.99 -3.65 10.00
C SER A 121 8.94 -2.59 10.36
N LYS A 122 8.88 -2.25 11.66
CA LYS A 122 8.06 -1.13 12.12
C LYS A 122 8.57 0.20 11.54
N GLU A 123 9.89 0.36 11.47
CA GLU A 123 10.57 1.55 10.94
C GLU A 123 10.33 1.70 9.44
N ASP A 124 10.32 0.60 8.68
CA ASP A 124 9.93 0.59 7.27
C ASP A 124 8.51 1.17 7.11
N MET A 125 7.57 0.70 7.93
CA MET A 125 6.19 1.18 7.87
C MET A 125 6.07 2.64 8.32
N ILE A 126 6.76 3.05 9.37
CA ILE A 126 6.78 4.45 9.79
C ILE A 126 7.30 5.33 8.64
N THR A 127 8.46 4.98 8.06
CA THR A 127 9.07 5.72 6.93
C THR A 127 8.13 5.83 5.74
N LEU A 128 7.39 4.76 5.43
CA LEU A 128 6.45 4.73 4.31
C LEU A 128 5.31 5.75 4.45
N PHE A 129 4.85 6.01 5.68
CA PHE A 129 3.72 6.89 5.98
C PHE A 129 4.12 8.25 6.56
N GLU A 130 5.39 8.48 6.92
CA GLU A 130 5.86 9.82 7.35
C GLU A 130 5.98 10.82 6.19
N GLN A 131 6.10 10.32 4.95
CA GLN A 131 6.23 11.15 3.75
C GLN A 131 4.87 11.57 3.14
N SER A 132 3.75 11.19 3.77
CA SER A 132 2.39 11.33 3.24
C SER A 132 1.58 12.51 3.76
#